data_AF-A0ABD3XQK2-F1
#
_entry.id   AF-A0ABD3XQK2-F1
#
_cell.length_a   1.000
_cell.length_b   1.000
_cell.length_c   1.000
_cell.angle_alpha   90.00
_cell.angle_beta   90.00
_cell.angle_gamma   90.00
#
_symmetry.space_group_name_H-M   'P 1'
#
loop_
_entity.id
_entity.type
_entity.pdbx_description
1 polymer ?
#
loop_
_entity_poly.entity_id
_entity_poly.type
_entity_poly.pdbx_seq_one_letter_code
_entity_poly.pdbx_strand_id
1 'polypeptide(L)'
;MASDKVQVAVRVRPMNRRELDLGTKCVVDMQGNQIILFHPKDIPHDDGGGSGGKDRGGGGGRKAPKTFAFDHCFWTIDKNDPRFAGQDKVFNSLGSAILERSFEGYNGCIFAYGQTGSGKSYTMMGTMEEKGIIPRLCDSLFEKIAVNQDEDNSYKVEVSYMEIYNEKVHDLLDLKG
;
A
#
# COMPACT_ATOMS: atom_id res chain seq x y z
N MET A 1 -24.68 2.88 -1.97
CA MET A 1 -24.38 2.23 -3.26
C MET A 1 -22.88 2.36 -3.48
N ALA A 2 -22.13 1.27 -3.37
CA ALA A 2 -20.72 1.29 -3.74
C ALA A 2 -20.63 1.53 -5.26
N SER A 3 -19.86 2.54 -5.64
CA SER A 3 -19.64 2.91 -7.04
C SER A 3 -18.83 1.80 -7.72
N ASP A 4 -19.24 1.38 -8.92
CA ASP A 4 -18.55 0.44 -9.83
C ASP A 4 -17.19 0.96 -10.37
N LYS A 5 -16.57 1.92 -9.68
CA LYS A 5 -15.32 2.56 -10.10
C LYS A 5 -14.16 1.84 -9.44
N VAL A 6 -13.07 1.71 -10.19
CA VAL A 6 -11.78 1.26 -9.68
C VAL A 6 -11.36 2.18 -8.54
N GLN A 7 -11.14 1.62 -7.35
CA GLN A 7 -10.57 2.34 -6.23
C GLN A 7 -9.05 2.34 -6.32
N VAL A 8 -8.44 3.52 -6.14
CA VAL A 8 -7.01 3.72 -6.20
C VAL A 8 -6.50 4.13 -4.82
N ALA A 9 -5.55 3.36 -4.31
CA ALA A 9 -4.88 3.63 -3.05
C ALA A 9 -3.37 3.79 -3.24
N VAL A 10 -2.77 4.69 -2.45
CA VAL A 10 -1.31 4.88 -2.39
C VAL A 10 -0.81 4.59 -0.99
N ARG A 11 0.31 3.87 -0.90
CA ARG A 11 0.97 3.56 0.37
C ARG A 11 2.43 4.00 0.34
N VAL A 12 2.83 4.80 1.32
CA VAL A 12 4.19 5.34 1.44
C VAL A 12 4.95 4.57 2.52
N ARG A 13 5.92 3.74 2.09
CA ARG A 13 6.75 2.94 3.01
C ARG A 13 7.72 3.83 3.81
N PRO A 14 8.21 3.38 4.99
CA PRO A 14 9.33 4.03 5.67
C PRO A 14 10.58 4.05 4.79
N MET A 15 11.50 4.96 5.12
CA MET A 15 12.84 4.96 4.56
C MET A 15 13.57 3.66 4.94
N ASN A 16 14.23 3.04 3.98
CA ASN A 16 15.02 1.84 4.20
C ASN A 16 16.38 2.19 4.81
N ARG A 17 17.12 1.17 5.28
CA ARG A 17 18.38 1.37 5.98
C ARG A 17 19.41 2.14 5.14
N ARG A 18 19.53 1.83 3.85
CA ARG A 18 20.44 2.52 2.92
C ARG A 18 20.08 3.99 2.74
N GLU A 19 18.79 4.30 2.63
CA GLU A 19 18.30 5.68 2.49
C GLU A 19 18.63 6.50 3.75
N LEU A 20 18.46 5.90 4.93
CA LEU A 20 18.82 6.51 6.22
C LEU A 20 20.33 6.72 6.35
N ASP A 21 21.13 5.69 6.07
CA ASP A 21 22.59 5.75 6.18
C ASP A 21 23.20 6.80 5.21
N LEU A 22 22.55 7.04 4.07
CA LEU A 22 22.95 8.06 3.10
C LEU A 22 22.38 9.47 3.41
N GLY A 23 21.60 9.64 4.48
CA GLY A 23 20.95 10.92 4.79
C GLY A 23 19.98 11.38 3.70
N THR A 24 19.34 10.43 3.01
CA THR A 24 18.41 10.74 1.91
C THR A 24 17.20 11.48 2.43
N LYS A 25 16.79 12.56 1.76
CA LYS A 25 15.60 13.34 2.14
C LYS A 25 14.31 12.67 1.65
N CYS A 26 13.29 12.64 2.50
CA CYS A 26 11.94 12.23 2.09
C CYS A 26 11.31 13.33 1.23
N VAL A 27 10.87 12.98 0.02
CA VAL A 27 10.25 13.91 -0.95
C VAL A 27 8.73 13.77 -1.02
N VAL A 28 8.14 12.89 -0.21
CA VAL A 28 6.72 12.59 -0.21
C VAL A 28 6.14 13.02 1.14
N ASP A 29 5.00 13.71 1.11
CA ASP A 29 4.17 13.96 2.27
C ASP A 29 2.71 13.59 1.96
N MET A 30 1.89 13.49 3.00
CA MET A 30 0.49 13.09 2.91
C MET A 30 -0.40 14.01 3.74
N GLN A 31 -1.43 14.55 3.10
CA GLN A 31 -2.48 15.33 3.76
C GLN A 31 -3.84 14.72 3.42
N GLY A 32 -4.43 14.01 4.39
CA GLY A 32 -5.67 13.26 4.17
C GLY A 32 -5.51 12.26 3.01
N ASN A 33 -6.36 12.39 2.00
CA ASN A 33 -6.34 11.56 0.79
C ASN A 33 -5.50 12.15 -0.36
N GLN A 34 -4.56 13.04 -0.03
CA GLN A 34 -3.65 13.64 -1.00
C GLN A 34 -2.20 13.27 -0.72
N ILE A 35 -1.47 12.92 -1.78
CA ILE A 35 -0.02 12.75 -1.78
C ILE A 35 0.61 14.01 -2.36
N ILE A 36 1.56 14.57 -1.64
CA ILE A 36 2.31 15.77 -2.02
C ILE A 36 3.74 15.34 -2.34
N LEU A 37 4.17 15.56 -3.59
CA LEU A 37 5.50 15.23 -4.07
C LEU A 37 6.31 16.51 -4.26
N PHE A 38 7.38 16.63 -3.49
CA PHE A 38 8.33 17.73 -3.56
C PHE A 38 9.44 17.42 -4.56
N HIS A 39 9.92 18.45 -5.25
CA HIS A 39 11.19 18.34 -5.97
C HIS A 39 12.33 18.27 -4.93
N PRO A 40 13.38 17.44 -5.10
CA PRO A 40 14.40 17.22 -4.08
C PRO A 40 15.12 18.49 -3.58
N LYS A 41 15.15 19.55 -4.40
CA LYS A 41 15.76 20.85 -4.05
C LYS A 41 14.82 21.80 -3.30
N ASP A 42 13.52 21.49 -3.25
CA ASP A 42 12.45 22.37 -2.81
C ASP A 42 11.70 21.80 -1.58
N ILE A 43 12.29 20.81 -0.90
CA ILE A 43 11.73 20.20 0.32
C ILE A 43 11.74 21.25 1.45
N PRO A 44 10.63 21.46 2.17
CA PRO A 44 10.60 22.33 3.34
C PRO A 44 11.65 21.87 4.36
N HIS A 45 12.55 22.77 4.73
CA HIS A 45 13.51 22.51 5.80
C HIS A 45 12.81 22.75 7.15
N ASP A 46 12.85 21.75 8.05
CA ASP A 46 12.42 21.87 9.45
C ASP A 46 13.54 22.45 10.34
N ASP A 47 14.43 23.24 9.74
CA ASP A 47 15.50 23.90 10.46
C ASP A 47 14.95 25.20 11.04
N GLY A 48 14.55 25.16 12.31
CA GLY A 48 14.21 26.31 13.15
C GLY A 48 15.41 27.25 13.42
N GLY A 49 16.15 27.64 12.38
CA GLY A 49 17.32 28.49 12.45
C GLY A 49 17.38 29.41 11.25
N GLY A 50 16.92 30.64 11.43
CA GLY A 50 17.20 31.70 10.46
C GLY A 50 18.70 31.96 10.36
N SER A 51 19.25 31.88 9.15
CA SER A 51 20.29 32.80 8.69
C SER A 51 20.51 32.61 7.19
N GLY A 52 20.52 33.73 6.46
CA GLY A 52 20.60 33.74 5.01
C GLY A 52 21.93 33.20 4.49
N GLY A 53 21.84 32.18 3.63
CA GLY A 53 22.84 31.86 2.62
C GLY A 53 22.37 32.41 1.28
N LYS A 54 22.92 33.56 0.88
CA LYS A 54 22.80 34.11 -0.48
C LYS A 54 23.68 33.25 -1.41
N ASP A 55 23.21 32.06 -1.80
CA ASP A 55 23.87 31.33 -2.87
C ASP A 55 23.49 31.93 -4.23
N ARG A 56 24.41 32.80 -4.66
CA ARG A 56 24.51 33.39 -5.98
C ARG A 56 24.84 32.29 -6.99
N GLY A 57 24.00 32.11 -8.01
CA GLY A 57 24.40 31.50 -9.28
C GLY A 57 23.60 30.26 -9.68
N GLY A 58 22.42 30.46 -10.25
CA GLY A 58 21.67 29.41 -10.96
C GLY A 58 20.19 29.72 -11.02
N GLY A 59 19.73 30.34 -12.12
CA GLY A 59 18.33 30.71 -12.35
C GLY A 59 17.40 29.51 -12.53
N GLY A 60 17.08 28.81 -11.44
CA GLY A 60 16.02 27.82 -11.38
C GLY A 60 15.06 28.17 -10.24
N GLY A 61 13.91 28.78 -10.56
CA GLY A 61 12.87 29.05 -9.56
C GLY A 61 12.43 27.76 -8.85
N ARG A 62 12.06 27.88 -7.57
CA ARG A 62 11.51 26.75 -6.79
C ARG A 62 10.38 26.09 -7.58
N LYS A 63 10.43 24.77 -7.78
CA LYS A 63 9.34 24.06 -8.43
C LYS A 63 8.22 23.88 -7.40
N ALA A 64 7.00 24.23 -7.79
CA ALA A 64 5.83 23.97 -6.95
C ALA A 64 5.69 22.45 -6.70
N PRO A 65 5.28 22.03 -5.49
CA PRO A 65 5.01 20.63 -5.22
C PRO A 65 3.86 20.12 -6.10
N LYS A 66 3.90 18.83 -6.43
CA LYS A 66 2.84 18.16 -7.19
C LYS A 66 1.92 17.43 -6.24
N THR A 67 0.63 17.74 -6.28
CA THR A 67 -0.38 17.11 -5.43
C THR A 67 -1.26 16.17 -6.24
N PHE A 68 -1.48 14.97 -5.71
CA PHE A 68 -2.33 13.94 -6.31
C PHE A 68 -3.37 13.48 -5.29
N ALA A 69 -4.62 13.35 -5.70
CA ALA A 69 -5.71 12.86 -4.86
C ALA A 69 -6.07 11.40 -5.22
N PHE A 70 -6.33 10.59 -4.20
CA PHE A 70 -6.67 9.17 -4.33
C PHE A 70 -7.86 8.81 -3.43
N ASP A 71 -8.42 7.62 -3.59
CA ASP A 71 -9.50 7.15 -2.72
C ASP A 71 -8.96 6.88 -1.30
N HIS A 72 -7.73 6.37 -1.21
CA HIS A 72 -7.05 6.12 0.06
C HIS A 72 -5.55 6.48 -0.03
N CYS A 73 -5.03 7.13 1.01
CA CYS A 73 -3.60 7.32 1.20
C CYS A 73 -3.17 6.72 2.55
N PHE A 74 -2.17 5.86 2.54
CA PHE A 74 -1.64 5.17 3.72
C PHE A 74 -0.23 5.64 4.02
N TRP A 75 -0.08 6.35 5.14
CA TRP A 75 1.21 6.78 5.65
C TRP A 75 1.77 5.72 6.58
N THR A 76 2.95 5.17 6.27
CA THR A 76 3.55 4.13 7.11
C THR A 76 4.98 4.45 7.51
N ILE A 77 5.38 5.72 7.52
CA ILE A 77 6.77 6.12 7.78
C ILE A 77 7.14 5.98 9.26
N ASP A 78 6.33 6.53 10.16
CA ASP A 78 6.59 6.51 11.60
C ASP A 78 5.37 5.97 12.34
N LYS A 79 5.58 4.96 13.18
CA LYS A 79 4.54 4.34 14.02
C LYS A 79 3.98 5.29 15.07
N ASN A 80 4.71 6.35 15.43
CA ASN A 80 4.28 7.38 16.37
C ASN A 80 3.51 8.53 15.70
N ASP A 81 3.49 8.59 14.37
CA ASP A 81 2.71 9.59 13.63
C ASP A 81 1.22 9.25 13.73
N PRO A 82 0.35 10.19 14.14
CA PRO A 82 -1.10 9.96 14.20
C PRO A 82 -1.73 9.52 12.86
N ARG A 83 -1.04 9.80 11.73
CA ARG A 83 -1.46 9.40 10.38
C ARG A 83 -1.11 7.95 10.05
N PHE A 84 -0.34 7.26 10.91
CA PHE A 84 0.16 5.91 10.67
C PHE A 84 -0.98 4.94 10.29
N ALA A 85 -0.74 4.16 9.25
CA ALA A 85 -1.69 3.21 8.70
C ALA A 85 -1.04 1.83 8.49
N GLY A 86 -1.09 0.99 9.53
CA GLY A 86 -0.56 -0.36 9.51
C GLY A 86 -1.27 -1.32 8.55
N GLN A 87 -0.81 -2.57 8.52
CA GLN A 87 -1.40 -3.63 7.69
C GLN A 87 -2.89 -3.84 7.96
N ASP A 88 -3.32 -3.67 9.21
CA ASP A 88 -4.70 -3.74 9.67
C ASP A 88 -5.57 -2.68 8.99
N LYS A 89 -5.14 -1.41 9.01
CA LYS A 89 -5.88 -0.31 8.40
C LYS A 89 -5.96 -0.45 6.87
N VAL A 90 -4.87 -0.92 6.25
CA VAL A 90 -4.85 -1.22 4.80
C VAL A 90 -5.85 -2.34 4.47
N PHE A 91 -5.85 -3.44 5.23
CA PHE A 91 -6.81 -4.53 5.04
C PHE A 91 -8.25 -4.09 5.26
N ASN A 92 -8.54 -3.36 6.33
CA ASN A 92 -9.89 -2.87 6.65
C ASN A 92 -10.42 -1.85 5.63
N SER A 93 -9.53 -1.18 4.89
CA SER A 93 -9.92 -0.21 3.86
C SER A 93 -10.11 -0.86 2.48
N LEU A 94 -9.37 -1.92 2.16
CA LEU A 94 -9.34 -2.52 0.81
C LEU A 94 -9.79 -3.99 0.78
N GLY A 95 -9.25 -4.81 1.69
CA GLY A 95 -9.45 -6.26 1.70
C GLY A 95 -10.83 -6.67 2.21
N SER A 96 -11.32 -6.04 3.28
CA SER A 96 -12.65 -6.31 3.86
C SER A 96 -13.77 -6.06 2.85
N ALA A 97 -13.72 -4.92 2.15
CA ALA A 97 -14.70 -4.57 1.12
C ALA A 97 -14.73 -5.60 -0.01
N ILE A 98 -13.56 -6.07 -0.47
CA ILE A 98 -13.48 -7.12 -1.49
C ILE A 98 -14.06 -8.44 -0.97
N LEU A 99 -13.74 -8.82 0.27
CA LEU A 99 -14.28 -10.03 0.88
C LEU A 99 -15.82 -9.98 0.97
N GLU A 100 -16.39 -8.85 1.42
CA GLU A 100 -17.83 -8.65 1.47
C GLU A 100 -18.48 -8.84 0.09
N ARG A 101 -17.92 -8.22 -0.95
CA ARG A 101 -18.39 -8.35 -2.33
C ARG A 101 -18.27 -9.79 -2.85
N SER A 102 -17.24 -10.53 -2.45
CA SER A 102 -17.12 -11.96 -2.80
C SER A 102 -18.21 -12.82 -2.17
N PHE A 103 -18.63 -12.54 -0.93
CA PHE A 103 -19.78 -13.23 -0.32
C PHE A 103 -21.13 -12.84 -0.95
N GLU A 104 -21.22 -11.66 -1.57
CA GLU A 104 -22.36 -11.25 -2.39
C GLU A 104 -22.35 -11.88 -3.80
N GLY A 105 -21.33 -12.68 -4.14
CA GLY A 105 -21.20 -13.35 -5.44
C GLY A 105 -20.50 -12.53 -6.52
N TYR A 106 -19.82 -11.43 -6.17
CA TYR A 106 -19.06 -10.64 -7.12
C TYR A 106 -17.58 -11.04 -7.18
N ASN A 107 -16.99 -10.92 -8.37
CA ASN A 107 -15.54 -11.04 -8.53
C ASN A 107 -14.84 -9.79 -7.99
N GLY A 108 -13.81 -10.00 -7.18
CA GLY A 108 -12.96 -8.94 -6.63
C GLY A 108 -11.50 -9.10 -7.05
N CYS A 109 -10.79 -8.00 -7.26
CA CYS A 109 -9.38 -8.00 -7.62
C CYS A 109 -8.64 -6.86 -6.91
N ILE A 110 -7.49 -7.18 -6.30
CA ILE A 110 -6.54 -6.22 -5.75
C ILE A 110 -5.18 -6.52 -6.37
N PHE A 111 -4.54 -5.52 -6.95
CA PHE A 111 -3.17 -5.63 -7.44
C PHE A 111 -2.30 -4.52 -6.85
N ALA A 112 -1.05 -4.85 -6.56
CA ALA A 112 -0.07 -3.89 -6.05
C ALA A 112 0.85 -3.43 -7.19
N TYR A 113 0.97 -2.12 -7.37
CA TYR A 113 1.80 -1.51 -8.40
C TYR A 113 2.86 -0.58 -7.79
N GLY A 114 4.03 -0.49 -8.44
CA GLY A 114 5.13 0.38 -8.04
C GLY A 114 6.51 -0.19 -8.34
N GLN A 115 7.56 0.61 -8.15
CA GLN A 115 8.95 0.20 -8.39
C GLN A 115 9.40 -0.96 -7.49
N THR A 116 10.48 -1.65 -7.86
CA THR A 116 11.13 -2.63 -6.97
C THR A 116 11.52 -1.98 -5.65
N GLY A 117 11.26 -2.69 -4.55
CA GLY A 117 11.50 -2.17 -3.20
C GLY A 117 10.49 -1.15 -2.68
N SER A 118 9.39 -0.85 -3.40
CA SER A 118 8.36 0.10 -2.92
C SER A 118 7.42 -0.47 -1.84
N GLY A 119 7.47 -1.77 -1.57
CA GLY A 119 6.60 -2.43 -0.57
C GLY A 119 5.39 -3.18 -1.15
N LYS A 120 5.40 -3.53 -2.45
CA LYS A 120 4.34 -4.34 -3.08
C LYS A 120 4.11 -5.68 -2.36
N SER A 121 5.15 -6.51 -2.23
CA SER A 121 5.06 -7.82 -1.56
C SER A 121 4.74 -7.67 -0.07
N TYR A 122 5.27 -6.65 0.60
CA TYR A 122 4.93 -6.35 1.99
C TYR A 122 3.45 -5.97 2.16
N THR A 123 2.85 -5.29 1.18
CA THR A 123 1.42 -4.95 1.24
C THR A 123 0.53 -6.17 0.98
N MET A 124 0.85 -6.96 -0.05
CA MET A 124 0.02 -8.11 -0.43
C MET A 124 0.21 -9.30 0.52
N MET A 125 1.44 -9.71 0.78
CA MET A 125 1.76 -10.88 1.61
C MET A 125 2.16 -10.48 3.04
N GLY A 126 2.97 -9.43 3.19
CA GLY A 126 3.49 -9.01 4.50
C GLY A 126 4.65 -9.87 4.99
N THR A 127 4.88 -9.84 6.31
CA THR A 127 5.81 -10.74 7.02
C THR A 127 5.02 -11.70 7.90
N MET A 128 5.70 -12.60 8.60
CA MET A 128 5.05 -13.50 9.56
C MET A 128 4.40 -12.73 10.72
N GLU A 129 5.05 -11.66 11.17
CA GLU A 129 4.60 -10.78 12.25
C GLU A 129 3.59 -9.74 11.76
N GLU A 130 3.79 -9.22 10.55
CA GLU A 130 2.96 -8.18 9.94
C GLU A 130 2.29 -8.71 8.67
N LYS A 131 1.35 -9.66 8.85
CA LYS A 131 0.52 -10.25 7.78
C LYS A 131 -0.08 -9.16 6.87
N GLY A 132 0.03 -9.34 5.55
CA GLY A 132 -0.52 -8.46 4.52
C GLY A 132 -1.98 -8.77 4.16
N ILE A 133 -2.42 -8.25 3.02
CA ILE A 133 -3.81 -8.39 2.54
C ILE A 133 -4.20 -9.86 2.34
N ILE A 134 -3.39 -10.65 1.62
CA ILE A 134 -3.69 -12.05 1.25
C ILE A 134 -3.91 -12.93 2.50
N PRO A 135 -2.96 -13.05 3.45
CA PRO A 135 -3.17 -13.90 4.62
C PRO A 135 -4.33 -13.42 5.51
N ARG A 136 -4.54 -12.09 5.65
CA ARG A 136 -5.69 -11.56 6.40
C ARG A 136 -7.02 -11.86 5.72
N LEU A 137 -7.06 -11.80 4.40
CA LEU A 137 -8.25 -12.15 3.62
C LEU A 137 -8.58 -13.63 3.80
N CYS A 138 -7.59 -14.52 3.75
CA CYS A 138 -7.77 -15.94 4.03
C CYS A 138 -8.29 -16.18 5.45
N ASP A 139 -7.67 -15.55 6.47
CA ASP A 139 -8.10 -15.67 7.86
C ASP A 139 -9.57 -15.23 8.02
N SER A 140 -9.93 -14.04 7.53
CA SER A 140 -11.29 -13.51 7.60
C SER A 140 -12.30 -14.27 6.75
N LEU A 141 -11.89 -14.85 5.62
CA LEU A 141 -12.74 -15.71 4.79
C LEU A 141 -13.20 -16.93 5.58
N PHE A 142 -12.25 -17.65 6.18
CA PHE A 142 -12.58 -18.86 6.94
C PHE A 142 -13.32 -18.54 8.25
N GLU A 143 -13.00 -17.44 8.91
CA GLU A 143 -13.77 -16.95 10.06
C GLU A 143 -15.24 -16.69 9.67
N LYS A 144 -15.47 -16.00 8.56
CA LYS A 144 -16.82 -15.69 8.09
C LYS A 144 -17.59 -16.94 7.63
N ILE A 145 -16.91 -17.90 7.00
CA ILE A 145 -17.50 -19.22 6.69
C ILE A 145 -17.93 -19.92 7.98
N ALA A 146 -17.07 -19.96 9.00
CA ALA A 146 -17.36 -20.63 10.27
C ALA A 146 -18.54 -19.99 11.02
N VAL A 147 -18.65 -18.66 10.99
CA VAL A 147 -19.76 -17.92 11.63
C VAL A 147 -21.09 -18.13 10.88
N ASN A 148 -21.05 -18.28 9.56
CA ASN A 148 -22.24 -18.42 8.71
C ASN A 148 -22.63 -19.89 8.45
N GLN A 149 -22.07 -20.85 9.19
CA GLN A 149 -22.48 -22.25 9.07
C GLN A 149 -23.94 -22.42 9.51
N ASP A 150 -24.79 -22.83 8.59
CA ASP A 150 -26.20 -23.17 8.78
C ASP A 150 -26.51 -24.42 7.95
N GLU A 151 -27.56 -25.15 8.30
CA GLU A 151 -27.96 -26.40 7.62
C GLU A 151 -28.23 -26.20 6.12
N ASP A 152 -28.66 -24.99 5.73
CA ASP A 152 -28.99 -24.63 4.35
C ASP A 152 -27.80 -24.06 3.54
N ASN A 153 -26.66 -23.78 4.16
CA ASN A 153 -25.53 -23.11 3.50
C ASN A 153 -24.26 -23.97 3.51
N SER A 154 -23.69 -24.22 2.32
CA SER A 154 -22.39 -24.89 2.16
C SER A 154 -21.42 -24.04 1.36
N TYR A 155 -20.13 -24.12 1.70
CA TYR A 155 -19.06 -23.34 1.09
C TYR A 155 -17.99 -24.26 0.52
N LYS A 156 -17.50 -23.95 -0.69
CA LYS A 156 -16.34 -24.59 -1.32
C LYS A 156 -15.30 -23.53 -1.62
N VAL A 157 -14.06 -23.74 -1.17
CA VAL A 157 -12.94 -22.82 -1.38
C VAL A 157 -11.86 -23.54 -2.19
N GLU A 158 -11.44 -22.91 -3.29
CA GLU A 158 -10.37 -23.40 -4.16
C GLU A 158 -9.33 -22.28 -4.33
N VAL A 159 -8.05 -22.63 -4.42
CA VAL A 159 -6.94 -21.68 -4.51
C VAL A 159 -6.00 -22.08 -5.64
N SER A 160 -5.53 -21.08 -6.39
CA SER A 160 -4.43 -21.21 -7.33
C SER A 160 -3.40 -20.12 -7.03
N TYR A 161 -2.11 -20.42 -7.24
CA TYR A 161 -1.04 -19.45 -7.07
C TYR A 161 -0.01 -19.62 -8.17
N MET A 162 0.25 -18.56 -8.93
CA MET A 162 1.04 -18.62 -10.17
C MET A 162 1.94 -17.40 -10.30
N GLU A 163 3.06 -17.60 -10.99
CA GLU A 163 3.95 -16.53 -11.43
C GLU A 163 3.91 -16.43 -12.96
N ILE A 164 3.83 -15.21 -13.47
CA ILE A 164 4.02 -14.92 -14.90
C ILE A 164 5.36 -14.23 -15.06
N TYR A 165 6.32 -14.91 -15.67
CA TYR A 165 7.64 -14.37 -15.94
C TYR A 165 8.04 -14.63 -17.39
N ASN A 166 8.39 -13.56 -18.11
CA ASN A 166 8.76 -13.62 -19.54
C ASN A 166 7.70 -14.35 -20.39
N GLU A 167 6.43 -13.97 -20.21
CA GLU A 167 5.26 -14.57 -20.88
C GLU A 167 5.08 -16.09 -20.62
N LYS A 168 5.75 -16.65 -19.61
CA LYS A 168 5.58 -18.03 -19.16
C LYS A 168 4.85 -18.07 -17.83
N VAL A 169 3.90 -18.99 -17.72
CA VAL A 169 3.13 -19.24 -16.50
C VAL A 169 3.77 -20.39 -15.74
N HIS A 170 4.09 -20.15 -14.48
CA HIS A 170 4.66 -21.12 -13.54
C HIS A 170 3.66 -21.33 -12.39
N ASP A 171 3.29 -22.59 -12.13
CA ASP A 171 2.47 -22.94 -10.97
C ASP A 171 3.34 -22.94 -9.71
N LEU A 172 2.99 -22.11 -8.73
CA LEU A 172 3.73 -21.99 -7.46
C LEU A 172 3.28 -23.00 -6.41
N LEU A 173 2.23 -23.78 -6.67
CA LEU A 173 1.75 -24.85 -5.80
C LEU A 173 2.18 -26.25 -6.28
N ASP A 174 2.75 -26.36 -7.48
CA ASP A 174 3.32 -27.62 -7.95
C ASP A 174 4.65 -27.93 -7.24
N LEU A 175 4.62 -28.93 -6.37
CA LEU A 175 5.78 -29.41 -5.61
C LEU A 175 6.79 -30.19 -6.48
N LYS A 176 6.43 -30.53 -7.72
CA LYS A 176 7.24 -31.37 -8.61
C LYS A 176 7.99 -30.60 -9.71
N GLY A 177 8.06 -29.27 -9.60
CA GLY A 177 8.71 -28.37 -10.57
C GLY A 177 9.98 -28.93 -11.21
#